data_AF-A0A8T2T4B1-F1
#
_entry.id   AF-A0A8T2T4B1-F1
#
_cell.length_a   1.000
_cell.length_b   1.000
_cell.length_c   1.000
_cell.angle_alpha   90.00
_cell.angle_beta   90.00
_cell.angle_gamma   90.00
#
_symmetry.space_group_name_H-M   'P 1'
#
loop_
_entity.id
_entity.type
_entity.pdbx_description
1 polymer ?
#
loop_
_entity_poly.entity_id
_entity_poly.type
_entity_poly.pdbx_seq_one_letter_code
_entity_poly.pdbx_strand_id
1 'polypeptide(L)'
;MFYQNLVSVAIIYTLKACGYITKEPLTWKLVSIWFPVNLIFVGMLLSSIMSLKYVNIGMLTIMKNLANLITAVGDMYLFRKQHNLQVWISLLLMIVSANYGGLTDLAFSGIGYAWQVTNCLLIARYTLTLRKTMDGARKATQSGNLSEYSMVLLNNSLSLPLGLGLAFLFNEVDYLLSSPVVRSSMFWFVSTLTGFVGLAISFTSMWFLKETDPTT
;
A
#
# COMPACT_ATOMS: atom_id res chain seq x y z
N MET A 1 -5.01 4.32 -9.05
CA MET A 1 -5.44 4.45 -7.65
C MET A 1 -6.94 4.71 -7.52
N PHE A 2 -7.46 5.92 -7.75
CA PHE A 2 -8.90 6.19 -7.54
C PHE A 2 -9.83 5.21 -8.29
N TYR A 3 -9.67 5.08 -9.61
CA TYR A 3 -10.50 4.17 -10.41
C TYR A 3 -10.34 2.70 -10.01
N GLN A 4 -9.11 2.24 -9.74
CA GLN A 4 -8.85 0.87 -9.30
C GLN A 4 -9.55 0.57 -7.97
N ASN A 5 -9.45 1.47 -7.00
CA ASN A 5 -10.12 1.33 -5.70
C ASN A 5 -11.65 1.36 -5.86
N LEU A 6 -12.17 2.17 -6.79
CA LEU A 6 -13.61 2.23 -7.10
C LEU A 6 -14.10 0.91 -7.67
N VAL A 7 -13.37 0.34 -8.65
CA VAL A 7 -13.65 -0.97 -9.22
C VAL A 7 -13.61 -2.05 -8.12
N SER A 8 -12.60 -2.03 -7.25
CA SER A 8 -12.49 -2.97 -6.12
C SER A 8 -13.69 -2.90 -5.19
N VAL A 9 -14.12 -1.69 -4.81
CA VAL A 9 -15.30 -1.48 -3.95
C VAL A 9 -16.57 -1.97 -4.65
N ALA A 10 -16.75 -1.63 -5.93
CA ALA A 10 -17.91 -2.06 -6.71
C ALA A 10 -18.02 -3.59 -6.77
N ILE A 11 -16.91 -4.30 -7.06
CA ILE A 11 -16.86 -5.76 -7.10
C ILE A 11 -17.24 -6.37 -5.75
N ILE A 12 -16.73 -5.85 -4.63
CA ILE A 12 -17.06 -6.39 -3.30
C ILE A 12 -18.55 -6.15 -2.96
N TYR A 13 -19.14 -5.03 -3.42
CA TYR A 13 -20.57 -4.78 -3.24
C TYR A 13 -21.44 -5.69 -4.12
N THR A 14 -21.06 -5.97 -5.37
CA THR A 14 -21.80 -6.91 -6.23
C THR A 14 -21.72 -8.34 -5.70
N LEU A 15 -20.55 -8.79 -5.25
CA LEU A 15 -20.39 -10.10 -4.59
C LEU A 15 -21.25 -10.24 -3.33
N LYS A 16 -21.40 -9.15 -2.55
CA LYS A 16 -22.33 -9.11 -1.42
C LYS A 16 -23.79 -9.22 -1.87
N ALA A 17 -24.18 -8.46 -2.89
CA ALA A 17 -25.55 -8.48 -3.41
C ALA A 17 -25.93 -9.88 -3.94
N CYS A 18 -24.97 -10.61 -4.51
CA CYS A 18 -25.14 -12.00 -4.93
C CYS A 18 -25.12 -13.03 -3.77
N GLY A 19 -24.98 -12.59 -2.51
CA GLY A 19 -25.03 -13.47 -1.33
C GLY A 19 -23.75 -14.26 -1.04
N TYR A 20 -22.67 -14.06 -1.79
CA TYR A 20 -21.41 -14.79 -1.60
C TYR A 20 -20.59 -14.32 -0.39
N ILE A 21 -20.85 -13.11 0.12
CA ILE A 21 -20.05 -12.50 1.20
C ILE A 21 -20.94 -11.93 2.29
N THR A 22 -20.73 -12.39 3.53
CA THR A 22 -21.25 -11.75 4.74
C THR A 22 -20.35 -10.58 5.13
N LYS A 23 -20.89 -9.35 5.08
CA LYS A 23 -20.20 -8.16 5.61
C LYS A 23 -20.44 -8.05 7.10
N GLU A 24 -19.40 -7.76 7.86
CA GLU A 24 -19.57 -7.22 9.19
C GLU A 24 -20.00 -5.75 9.10
N PRO A 25 -20.80 -5.25 10.06
CA PRO A 25 -21.19 -3.85 10.07
C PRO A 25 -19.95 -2.97 10.22
N LEU A 26 -19.72 -2.10 9.24
CA LEU A 26 -18.70 -1.04 9.30
C LEU A 26 -19.05 -0.07 10.42
N THR A 27 -18.38 -0.20 11.56
CA THR A 27 -18.57 0.73 12.67
C THR A 27 -17.68 1.96 12.50
N TRP A 28 -18.17 3.12 12.94
CA TRP A 28 -17.40 4.37 12.90
C TRP A 28 -16.07 4.27 13.68
N LYS A 29 -16.05 3.48 14.76
CA LYS A 29 -14.83 3.18 15.52
C LYS A 29 -13.77 2.53 14.63
N LEU A 30 -14.17 1.55 13.82
CA LEU A 30 -13.27 0.83 12.93
C LEU A 30 -12.73 1.74 11.82
N VAL A 31 -13.59 2.60 11.25
CA VAL A 31 -13.19 3.63 10.28
C VAL A 31 -12.14 4.57 10.86
N SER A 32 -12.34 5.07 12.08
CA SER A 32 -11.39 5.97 12.75
C SER A 32 -10.05 5.30 13.07
N ILE A 33 -10.03 3.99 13.36
CA ILE A 33 -8.80 3.22 13.58
C ILE A 33 -8.02 3.03 12.26
N TRP A 34 -8.74 2.81 11.15
CA TRP A 34 -8.15 2.57 9.82
C TRP A 34 -7.75 3.84 9.06
N PHE A 35 -8.30 5.00 9.43
CA PHE A 35 -8.04 6.26 8.74
C PHE A 35 -6.55 6.68 8.75
N PRO A 36 -5.81 6.64 9.88
CA PRO A 36 -4.38 6.98 9.90
C PRO A 36 -3.54 6.09 8.97
N VAL A 37 -3.89 4.81 8.84
CA VAL A 37 -3.19 3.87 7.96
C VAL A 37 -3.35 4.26 6.49
N ASN A 38 -4.57 4.62 6.11
CA ASN A 38 -4.88 5.08 4.75
C ASN A 38 -4.18 6.41 4.43
N LEU A 39 -4.01 7.29 5.41
CA LEU A 39 -3.24 8.53 5.23
C LEU A 39 -1.76 8.25 4.94
N ILE A 40 -1.14 7.31 5.68
CA ILE A 40 0.25 6.90 5.44
C ILE A 40 0.38 6.21 4.08
N PHE A 41 -0.58 5.35 3.71
CA PHE A 41 -0.63 4.70 2.40
C PHE A 41 -0.58 5.72 1.25
N VAL A 42 -1.39 6.77 1.35
CA VAL A 42 -1.43 7.83 0.36
C VAL A 42 -0.11 8.61 0.30
N GLY A 43 0.47 8.94 1.46
CA GLY A 43 1.80 9.56 1.52
C GLY A 43 2.90 8.70 0.89
N MET A 44 2.85 7.38 1.11
CA MET A 44 3.76 6.40 0.49
C MET A 44 3.62 6.42 -1.03
N LEU A 45 2.40 6.48 -1.58
CA LEU A 45 2.20 6.56 -3.02
C LEU A 45 2.76 7.85 -3.61
N LEU A 46 2.53 8.99 -2.97
CA LEU A 46 3.05 10.28 -3.43
C LEU A 46 4.57 10.32 -3.45
N SER A 47 5.24 9.90 -2.36
CA SER A 47 6.69 9.88 -2.31
C SER A 47 7.29 8.92 -3.34
N SER A 48 6.62 7.79 -3.61
CA SER A 48 7.02 6.86 -4.67
C SER A 48 6.94 7.52 -6.05
N ILE A 49 5.83 8.20 -6.38
CA ILE A 49 5.65 8.86 -7.68
C ILE A 49 6.69 9.98 -7.86
N MET A 50 6.94 10.77 -6.80
CA MET A 50 7.96 11.82 -6.83
C MET A 50 9.36 11.25 -7.02
N SER A 51 9.68 10.09 -6.42
CA SER A 51 10.97 9.44 -6.62
C SER A 51 11.13 8.89 -8.05
N LEU A 52 10.07 8.29 -8.64
CA LEU A 52 10.06 7.81 -10.03
C LEU A 52 10.40 8.91 -11.06
N LYS A 53 10.12 10.17 -10.75
CA LYS A 53 10.45 11.29 -11.65
C LYS A 53 11.96 11.50 -11.80
N TYR A 54 12.76 11.09 -10.80
CA TYR A 54 14.18 11.43 -10.70
C TYR A 54 15.10 10.21 -10.62
N VAL A 55 14.56 9.01 -10.34
CA VAL A 55 15.33 7.77 -10.14
C VAL A 55 14.82 6.70 -11.09
N ASN A 56 15.73 5.91 -11.67
CA ASN A 56 15.39 4.78 -12.53
C ASN A 56 14.64 3.68 -11.73
N ILE A 57 13.68 3.02 -12.40
CA ILE A 57 12.89 1.90 -11.87
C ILE A 57 13.77 0.78 -11.30
N GLY A 58 14.90 0.48 -11.94
CA GLY A 58 15.85 -0.52 -11.44
C GLY A 58 16.36 -0.16 -10.05
N MET A 59 16.77 1.10 -9.88
CA MET A 59 17.30 1.58 -8.60
C MET A 59 16.23 1.72 -7.53
N LEU A 60 15.01 2.09 -7.89
CA LEU A 60 13.87 2.09 -6.97
C LEU A 60 13.60 0.70 -6.38
N THR A 61 13.68 -0.34 -7.21
CA THR A 61 13.46 -1.72 -6.78
C THR A 61 14.53 -2.15 -5.77
N ILE A 62 15.78 -1.79 -6.06
CA ILE A 62 16.92 -2.07 -5.21
C ILE A 62 16.83 -1.31 -3.87
N MET A 63 16.51 -0.02 -3.89
CA MET A 63 16.35 0.81 -2.69
C MET A 63 15.13 0.42 -1.85
N LYS A 64 14.06 -0.10 -2.46
CA LYS A 64 12.90 -0.62 -1.72
C LYS A 64 13.26 -1.78 -0.80
N ASN A 65 14.29 -2.56 -1.12
CA ASN A 65 14.77 -3.61 -0.22
C ASN A 65 15.25 -3.06 1.13
N LEU A 66 15.68 -1.80 1.19
CA LEU A 66 16.01 -1.12 2.44
C LEU A 66 14.78 -0.94 3.33
N ALA A 67 13.57 -0.79 2.76
CA ALA A 67 12.34 -0.72 3.52
C ALA A 67 12.09 -2.02 4.31
N ASN A 68 12.48 -3.17 3.78
CA ASN A 68 12.34 -4.46 4.48
C ASN A 68 13.22 -4.51 5.73
N LEU A 69 14.44 -4.00 5.66
CA LEU A 69 15.32 -3.86 6.83
C LEU A 69 14.69 -2.94 7.89
N ILE A 70 14.24 -1.75 7.48
CA ILE A 70 13.61 -0.78 8.40
C ILE A 70 12.36 -1.40 9.03
N THR A 71 11.59 -2.16 8.26
CA THR A 71 10.41 -2.88 8.75
C THR A 71 10.80 -3.93 9.78
N ALA A 72 11.84 -4.73 9.54
CA ALA A 72 12.30 -5.75 10.48
C ALA A 72 12.83 -5.14 11.79
N VAL A 73 13.61 -4.07 11.70
CA VAL A 73 14.06 -3.32 12.89
C VAL A 73 12.86 -2.73 13.65
N GLY A 74 11.89 -2.17 12.93
CA GLY A 74 10.66 -1.63 13.51
C GLY A 74 9.78 -2.70 14.15
N ASP A 75 9.72 -3.90 13.57
CA ASP A 75 8.96 -5.04 14.11
C ASP A 75 9.57 -5.51 15.44
N MET A 76 10.89 -5.60 15.51
CA MET A 76 11.64 -5.89 16.74
C MET A 76 11.38 -4.83 17.82
N TYR A 77 11.40 -3.54 17.47
CA TYR A 77 11.20 -2.46 18.43
C TYR A 77 9.75 -2.36 18.95
N LEU A 78 8.76 -2.45 18.05
CA LEU A 78 7.35 -2.25 18.38
C LEU A 78 6.69 -3.51 18.96
N PHE A 79 6.99 -4.68 18.41
CA PHE A 79 6.36 -5.94 18.78
C PHE A 79 7.27 -6.85 19.63
N ARG A 80 8.49 -6.39 19.96
CA ARG A 80 9.49 -7.12 20.77
C ARG A 80 9.79 -8.52 20.26
N LYS A 81 9.67 -8.74 18.95
CA LYS A 81 10.00 -10.01 18.30
C LYS A 81 11.50 -10.13 18.10
N GLN A 82 12.03 -11.34 18.36
CA GLN A 82 13.42 -11.68 18.10
C GLN A 82 13.50 -12.39 16.75
N HIS A 83 14.41 -11.94 15.89
CA HIS A 83 14.64 -12.57 14.59
C HIS A 83 15.89 -13.44 14.64
N ASN A 84 15.84 -14.58 13.95
CA ASN A 84 16.97 -15.51 13.82
C ASN A 84 18.13 -14.87 13.03
N LEU A 85 19.35 -15.31 13.27
CA LEU A 85 20.56 -14.87 12.58
C LEU A 85 20.46 -15.03 11.06
N GLN A 86 19.76 -16.05 10.57
CA GLN A 86 19.51 -16.25 9.14
C GLN A 86 18.77 -15.07 8.50
N VAL A 87 17.77 -14.51 9.19
CA VAL A 87 17.00 -13.34 8.72
C VAL A 87 17.92 -12.13 8.62
N TRP A 88 18.80 -11.94 9.62
CA TRP A 88 19.79 -10.86 9.60
C TRP A 88 20.78 -10.97 8.45
N ILE A 89 21.26 -12.20 8.15
CA ILE A 89 22.13 -12.43 7.01
C ILE A 89 21.42 -12.07 5.69
N SER A 90 20.17 -12.48 5.52
CA SER A 90 19.37 -12.12 4.34
C SER A 90 19.18 -10.61 4.22
N LEU A 91 18.85 -9.92 5.31
CA LEU A 91 18.67 -8.47 5.32
C LEU A 91 19.99 -7.73 5.01
N LEU A 92 21.12 -8.19 5.54
CA LEU A 92 22.43 -7.63 5.22
C LEU A 92 22.78 -7.82 3.74
N LEU A 93 22.49 -8.99 3.16
CA LEU A 93 22.69 -9.25 1.74
C LEU A 93 21.87 -8.30 0.86
N MET A 94 20.64 -7.99 1.27
CA MET A 94 19.77 -7.00 0.61
C MET A 94 20.35 -5.58 0.66
N ILE A 95 21.00 -5.19 1.76
CA ILE A 95 21.69 -3.89 1.86
C ILE A 95 22.91 -3.88 0.94
N VAL A 96 23.70 -4.95 0.93
CA VAL A 96 24.90 -5.04 0.08
C VAL A 96 24.50 -4.88 -1.39
N SER A 97 23.49 -5.62 -1.87
CA SER A 97 22.98 -5.46 -3.23
C SER A 97 22.48 -4.04 -3.50
N ALA A 98 21.90 -3.40 -2.47
CA ALA A 98 21.44 -2.02 -2.55
C ALA A 98 22.54 -0.98 -2.75
N ASN A 99 23.67 -1.15 -2.06
CA ASN A 99 24.82 -0.26 -2.20
C ASN A 99 25.52 -0.43 -3.55
N TYR A 100 25.71 -1.68 -4.02
CA TYR A 100 26.31 -1.93 -5.33
C TYR A 100 25.44 -1.39 -6.49
N GLY A 101 24.12 -1.52 -6.38
CA GLY A 101 23.19 -0.93 -7.35
C GLY A 101 23.28 0.61 -7.41
N GLY A 102 23.45 1.27 -6.26
CA GLY A 102 23.56 2.74 -6.23
C GLY A 102 24.89 3.30 -6.69
N LEU A 103 26.00 2.61 -6.40
CA LEU A 103 27.33 3.01 -6.86
C LEU A 103 27.48 2.94 -8.39
N THR A 104 26.65 2.12 -9.05
CA THR A 104 26.66 1.94 -10.51
C THR A 104 25.60 2.78 -11.23
N ASP A 105 24.85 3.61 -10.49
CA ASP A 105 23.81 4.44 -11.08
C ASP A 105 24.40 5.69 -11.75
N LEU A 106 24.33 5.69 -13.09
CA LEU A 106 24.81 6.78 -13.93
C LEU A 106 23.88 8.01 -13.90
N ALA A 107 22.66 7.89 -13.37
CA ALA A 107 21.64 8.94 -13.32
C ALA A 107 21.37 9.45 -11.89
N PHE A 108 22.43 9.64 -11.09
CA PHE A 108 22.29 10.03 -9.69
C PHE A 108 21.63 11.40 -9.51
N SER A 109 20.47 11.42 -8.84
CA SER A 109 19.75 12.64 -8.45
C SER A 109 19.45 12.66 -6.95
N GLY A 110 20.23 13.41 -6.18
CA GLY A 110 20.10 13.45 -4.70
C GLY A 110 18.67 13.75 -4.21
N ILE A 111 17.91 14.56 -4.95
CA ILE A 111 16.50 14.85 -4.64
C ILE A 111 15.63 13.59 -4.80
N GLY A 112 15.82 12.84 -5.88
CA GLY A 112 15.11 11.58 -6.13
C GLY A 112 15.38 10.52 -5.08
N TYR A 113 16.64 10.43 -4.65
CA TYR A 113 17.07 9.53 -3.57
C TYR A 113 16.50 9.94 -2.21
N ALA A 114 16.43 11.23 -1.89
CA ALA A 114 15.78 11.71 -0.66
C ALA A 114 14.29 11.35 -0.62
N TRP A 115 13.58 11.51 -1.74
CA TRP A 115 12.21 11.03 -1.89
C TRP A 115 12.10 9.51 -1.74
N GLN A 116 13.08 8.75 -2.24
CA GLN A 116 13.08 7.30 -2.12
C GLN A 116 13.31 6.82 -0.68
N VAL A 117 14.23 7.45 0.06
CA VAL A 117 14.44 7.14 1.48
C VAL A 117 13.18 7.46 2.28
N THR A 118 12.53 8.58 1.98
CA THR A 118 11.23 8.94 2.58
C THR A 118 10.17 7.91 2.23
N ASN A 119 10.14 7.41 0.99
CA ASN A 119 9.26 6.33 0.57
C ASN A 119 9.52 5.04 1.36
N CYS A 120 10.77 4.62 1.54
CA CYS A 120 11.13 3.43 2.33
C CYS A 120 10.69 3.55 3.79
N LEU A 121 10.85 4.73 4.41
CA LEU A 121 10.35 5.00 5.77
C LEU A 121 8.81 4.92 5.84
N LEU A 122 8.12 5.47 4.84
CA LEU A 122 6.66 5.41 4.76
C LEU A 122 6.14 3.99 4.51
N ILE A 123 6.83 3.18 3.69
CA ILE A 123 6.54 1.76 3.50
C ILE A 123 6.63 1.03 4.84
N ALA A 124 7.76 1.16 5.54
CA ALA A 124 7.94 0.48 6.83
C ALA A 124 6.89 0.92 7.87
N ARG A 125 6.65 2.23 7.95
CA ARG A 125 5.62 2.78 8.84
C ARG A 125 4.22 2.29 8.47
N TYR A 126 3.89 2.23 7.19
CA TYR A 126 2.61 1.70 6.71
C TYR A 126 2.42 0.25 7.13
N THR A 127 3.38 -0.63 6.85
CA THR A 127 3.29 -2.06 7.18
C THR A 127 3.14 -2.29 8.68
N LEU A 128 3.94 -1.61 9.51
CA LEU A 128 3.88 -1.75 10.97
C LEU A 128 2.59 -1.18 11.56
N THR A 129 2.13 -0.03 11.06
CA THR A 129 0.88 0.59 11.51
C THR A 129 -0.31 -0.26 11.08
N LEU A 130 -0.33 -0.76 9.84
CA LEU A 130 -1.37 -1.63 9.30
C LEU A 130 -1.50 -2.88 10.17
N ARG A 131 -0.40 -3.56 10.49
CA ARG A 131 -0.39 -4.69 11.44
C ARG A 131 -1.02 -4.31 12.78
N LYS A 132 -0.55 -3.24 13.41
CA LYS A 132 -1.06 -2.77 14.70
C LYS A 132 -2.56 -2.46 14.64
N THR A 133 -3.04 -1.90 13.52
CA THR A 133 -4.47 -1.63 13.34
C THR A 133 -5.29 -2.87 13.04
N MET A 134 -4.74 -3.89 12.37
CA MET A 134 -5.40 -5.19 12.21
C MET A 134 -5.60 -5.85 13.57
N ASP A 135 -4.57 -5.83 14.44
CA ASP A 135 -4.65 -6.33 15.81
C ASP A 135 -5.65 -5.54 16.67
N GLY A 136 -5.65 -4.20 16.54
CA GLY A 136 -6.59 -3.31 17.25
C GLY A 136 -8.03 -3.47 16.77
N ALA A 137 -8.23 -3.63 15.46
CA ALA A 137 -9.53 -3.88 14.84
C ALA A 137 -10.13 -5.20 15.33
N ARG A 138 -9.31 -6.26 15.43
CA ARG A 138 -9.75 -7.57 15.95
C ARG A 138 -10.34 -7.48 17.36
N LYS A 139 -9.79 -6.61 18.21
CA LYS A 139 -10.30 -6.35 19.58
C LYS A 139 -11.54 -5.46 19.61
N ALA A 140 -11.74 -4.61 18.61
CA ALA A 140 -12.85 -3.67 18.52
C ALA A 140 -14.11 -4.27 17.87
N THR A 141 -13.99 -5.40 17.18
CA THR A 141 -15.10 -6.10 16.51
C THR A 141 -15.78 -7.09 17.46
N GLN A 142 -17.12 -7.06 17.52
CA GLN A 142 -17.94 -7.94 18.38
C GLN A 142 -17.83 -9.44 18.04
N SER A 143 -17.44 -9.81 16.82
CA SER A 143 -17.25 -11.19 16.37
C SER A 143 -15.86 -11.78 16.70
N GLY A 144 -14.90 -10.94 17.11
CA GLY A 144 -13.51 -11.34 17.35
C GLY A 144 -12.66 -11.65 16.11
N ASN A 145 -13.22 -11.55 14.89
CA ASN A 145 -12.48 -11.80 13.65
C ASN A 145 -13.03 -10.97 12.47
N LEU A 146 -12.29 -9.93 12.06
CA LEU A 146 -12.67 -9.10 10.92
C LEU A 146 -12.43 -9.88 9.62
N SER A 147 -13.46 -10.04 8.79
CA SER A 147 -13.30 -10.75 7.52
C SER A 147 -12.33 -10.03 6.57
N GLU A 148 -11.52 -10.78 5.82
CA GLU A 148 -10.53 -10.24 4.86
C GLU A 148 -11.18 -9.28 3.86
N TYR A 149 -12.37 -9.65 3.38
CA TYR A 149 -13.20 -8.80 2.52
C TYR A 149 -13.56 -7.47 3.16
N SER A 150 -13.80 -7.43 4.48
CA SER A 150 -14.11 -6.19 5.21
C SER A 150 -12.87 -5.30 5.36
N MET A 151 -11.69 -5.89 5.56
CA MET A 151 -10.41 -5.15 5.61
C MET A 151 -10.06 -4.54 4.26
N VAL A 152 -10.18 -5.31 3.18
CA VAL A 152 -9.95 -4.83 1.81
C VAL A 152 -10.96 -3.73 1.46
N LEU A 153 -12.23 -3.92 1.82
CA LEU A 153 -13.27 -2.91 1.60
C LEU A 153 -12.97 -1.62 2.36
N LEU A 154 -12.57 -1.70 3.64
CA LEU A 154 -12.19 -0.54 4.44
C LEU A 154 -11.06 0.25 3.79
N ASN A 155 -9.98 -0.45 3.41
CA ASN A 155 -8.81 0.18 2.82
C ASN A 155 -9.15 0.87 1.49
N ASN A 156 -9.82 0.15 0.58
CA ASN A 156 -10.18 0.71 -0.72
C ASN A 156 -11.20 1.85 -0.58
N SER A 157 -12.19 1.73 0.32
CA SER A 157 -13.21 2.77 0.52
C SER A 157 -12.65 4.03 1.16
N LEU A 158 -11.75 3.91 2.14
CA LEU A 158 -11.08 5.05 2.78
C LEU A 158 -10.06 5.74 1.86
N SER A 159 -9.46 4.98 0.95
CA SER A 159 -8.55 5.52 -0.06
C SER A 159 -9.26 6.33 -1.15
N LEU A 160 -10.58 6.15 -1.37
CA LEU A 160 -11.35 6.94 -2.34
C LEU A 160 -11.42 8.44 -2.00
N PRO A 161 -11.91 8.88 -0.81
CA PRO A 161 -11.98 10.29 -0.47
C PRO A 161 -10.59 10.93 -0.39
N LEU A 162 -9.58 10.20 0.10
CA LEU A 162 -8.20 10.70 0.11
C LEU A 162 -7.65 10.85 -1.32
N GLY A 163 -7.93 9.90 -2.22
CA GLY A 163 -7.55 9.97 -3.62
C GLY A 163 -8.21 11.14 -4.36
N LEU A 164 -9.49 11.41 -4.09
CA LEU A 164 -10.17 12.60 -4.60
C LEU A 164 -9.54 13.88 -4.06
N GLY A 165 -9.29 13.96 -2.75
CA GLY A 165 -8.63 15.10 -2.14
C GLY A 165 -7.27 15.42 -2.78
N LEU A 166 -6.49 14.38 -3.09
CA LEU A 166 -5.24 14.56 -3.84
C LEU A 166 -5.47 15.02 -5.29
N ALA A 167 -6.45 14.46 -5.99
CA ALA A 167 -6.75 14.87 -7.37
C ALA A 167 -7.09 16.36 -7.45
N PHE A 168 -7.81 16.89 -6.45
CA PHE A 168 -8.05 18.33 -6.32
C PHE A 168 -6.78 19.10 -5.94
N LEU A 169 -5.99 18.61 -4.99
CA LEU A 169 -4.76 19.28 -4.54
C LEU A 169 -3.73 19.46 -5.66
N PHE A 170 -3.59 18.46 -6.54
CA PHE A 170 -2.67 18.51 -7.68
C PHE A 170 -3.30 19.07 -8.96
N ASN A 171 -4.57 19.49 -8.90
CA ASN A 171 -5.36 20.01 -10.01
C ASN A 171 -5.38 19.11 -11.27
N GLU A 172 -5.37 17.79 -11.07
CA GLU A 172 -5.33 16.77 -12.13
C GLU A 172 -6.70 16.55 -12.79
N VAL A 173 -7.78 17.09 -12.19
CA VAL A 173 -9.15 16.92 -12.68
C VAL A 173 -9.34 17.58 -14.05
N ASP A 174 -8.80 18.79 -14.21
CA ASP A 174 -8.86 19.53 -15.48
C ASP A 174 -8.04 18.84 -16.58
N TYR A 175 -6.89 18.27 -16.21
CA TYR A 175 -6.04 17.50 -17.10
C TYR A 175 -6.72 16.19 -17.57
N LEU A 176 -7.39 15.48 -16.66
CA LEU A 176 -8.11 14.25 -16.98
C LEU A 176 -9.30 14.51 -17.92
N LEU A 177 -10.06 15.58 -17.71
CA LEU A 177 -11.21 15.92 -18.54
C LEU A 177 -10.83 16.38 -19.94
N SER A 178 -9.67 17.04 -20.07
CA SER A 178 -9.14 17.50 -21.37
C SER A 178 -8.40 16.40 -22.13
N SER A 179 -7.99 15.31 -21.47
CA SER A 179 -7.21 14.25 -22.10
C SER A 179 -8.05 13.38 -23.05
N PRO A 180 -7.61 13.19 -24.31
CA PRO A 180 -8.33 12.38 -25.29
C PRO A 180 -8.34 10.89 -24.92
N VAL A 181 -7.43 10.46 -24.03
CA VAL A 181 -7.29 9.06 -23.61
C VAL A 181 -8.53 8.56 -22.88
N VAL A 182 -9.22 9.44 -22.15
CA VAL A 182 -10.46 9.10 -21.40
C VAL A 182 -11.63 8.78 -22.34
N ARG A 183 -11.58 9.21 -23.60
CA ARG A 183 -12.60 8.89 -24.61
C ARG A 183 -12.40 7.51 -25.25
N SER A 184 -11.24 6.88 -25.06
CA SER A 184 -10.95 5.57 -25.66
C SER A 184 -11.57 4.44 -24.84
N SER A 185 -12.34 3.56 -25.49
CA SER A 185 -12.87 2.34 -24.85
C SER A 185 -11.77 1.40 -24.35
N MET A 186 -10.62 1.38 -25.02
CA MET A 186 -9.47 0.56 -24.63
C MET A 186 -8.89 1.01 -23.28
N PHE A 187 -8.88 2.31 -23.02
CA PHE A 187 -8.43 2.86 -21.74
C PHE A 187 -9.28 2.34 -20.57
N TRP A 188 -10.61 2.34 -20.73
CA TRP A 188 -11.52 1.84 -19.70
C TRP A 188 -11.42 0.33 -19.51
N PHE A 189 -11.25 -0.43 -20.60
CA PHE A 189 -11.03 -1.87 -20.52
C PHE A 189 -9.77 -2.22 -19.72
N VAL A 190 -8.62 -1.63 -20.10
CA VAL A 190 -7.34 -1.85 -19.42
C VAL A 190 -7.41 -1.35 -17.97
N SER A 191 -7.99 -0.17 -17.74
CA SER A 191 -8.14 0.38 -16.38
C SER A 191 -8.97 -0.55 -15.49
N THR A 192 -10.03 -1.15 -16.03
CA THR A 192 -10.87 -2.10 -15.28
C THR A 192 -10.12 -3.39 -14.99
N LEU A 193 -9.36 -3.91 -15.95
CA LEU A 193 -8.48 -5.07 -15.74
C LEU A 193 -7.45 -4.81 -14.64
N THR A 194 -6.83 -3.63 -14.62
CA THR A 194 -5.91 -3.26 -13.52
C THR A 194 -6.63 -3.13 -12.18
N GLY A 195 -7.92 -2.79 -12.17
CA GLY A 195 -8.77 -2.82 -10.98
C GLY A 195 -8.94 -4.23 -10.42
N PHE A 196 -9.20 -5.22 -11.28
CA PHE A 196 -9.26 -6.63 -10.88
C PHE A 196 -7.93 -7.13 -10.28
N VAL A 197 -6.81 -6.83 -10.96
CA VAL A 197 -5.47 -7.17 -10.46
C VAL A 197 -5.19 -6.46 -9.14
N GLY A 198 -5.56 -5.18 -9.01
CA GLY A 198 -5.41 -4.40 -7.78
C GLY A 198 -6.22 -4.95 -6.61
N LEU A 199 -7.44 -5.44 -6.86
CA LEU A 199 -8.24 -6.15 -5.87
C LEU A 199 -7.55 -7.45 -5.44
N ALA A 200 -7.06 -8.25 -6.39
CA ALA A 200 -6.38 -9.50 -6.10
C ALA A 200 -5.14 -9.27 -5.23
N ILE A 201 -4.32 -8.26 -5.55
CA ILE A 201 -3.16 -7.87 -4.74
C ILE A 201 -3.60 -7.43 -3.34
N SER A 202 -4.59 -6.55 -3.25
CA SER A 202 -5.09 -6.05 -1.96
C SER A 202 -5.60 -7.18 -1.05
N PHE A 203 -6.31 -8.14 -1.63
CA PHE A 203 -6.81 -9.31 -0.93
C PHE A 203 -5.67 -10.20 -0.46
N THR A 204 -4.76 -10.59 -1.35
CA THR A 204 -3.62 -11.43 -1.00
C THR A 204 -2.70 -10.76 0.02
N SER A 205 -2.48 -9.45 -0.05
CA SER A 205 -1.66 -8.72 0.95
C SER A 205 -2.29 -8.73 2.34
N MET A 206 -3.61 -8.53 2.44
CA MET A 206 -4.32 -8.57 3.73
C MET A 206 -4.42 -9.99 4.29
N TRP A 207 -4.59 -10.99 3.42
CA TRP A 207 -4.56 -12.39 3.79
C TRP A 207 -3.17 -12.81 4.28
N PHE A 208 -2.13 -12.40 3.56
CA PHE A 208 -0.74 -12.65 3.96
C PHE A 208 -0.43 -12.04 5.33
N LEU A 209 -0.67 -10.74 5.53
CA LEU A 209 -0.43 -10.07 6.82
C LEU A 209 -1.25 -10.62 8.00
N LYS A 210 -2.30 -11.37 7.73
CA LYS A 210 -3.09 -12.07 8.75
C LYS A 210 -2.46 -13.42 9.13
N GLU A 211 -1.91 -14.15 8.16
CA GLU A 211 -1.31 -15.47 8.35
C GLU A 211 0.19 -15.41 8.71
N THR A 212 0.91 -14.36 8.30
CA THR A 212 2.37 -14.23 8.47
C THR A 212 2.78 -12.92 9.16
N ASP A 213 4.00 -12.91 9.70
CA ASP A 213 4.63 -11.71 10.24
C ASP A 213 5.13 -10.78 9.12
N PRO A 214 5.18 -9.44 9.31
CA PRO A 214 5.61 -8.44 8.31
C PRO A 214 6.98 -8.65 7.67
N THR A 215 7.81 -9.49 8.28
CA THR A 215 9.21 -9.74 7.94
C THR A 215 9.44 -11.07 7.23
N THR A 216 8.40 -11.90 7.11
CA THR A 216 8.41 -13.19 6.40
C THR A 216 7.77 -13.01 5.04
#